data_AF-A0A507AEF6-F1
#
_entry.id   AF-A0A507AEF6-F1
#
_cell.length_a   1.000
_cell.length_b   1.000
_cell.length_c   1.000
_cell.angle_alpha   90.00
_cell.angle_beta   90.00
_cell.angle_gamma   90.00
#
_symmetry.space_group_name_H-M   'P 1'
#
loop_
_entity.id
_entity.type
_entity.pdbx_description
1 polymer ?
#
loop_
_entity_poly.entity_id
_entity_poly.type
_entity_poly.pdbx_seq_one_letter_code
_entity_poly.pdbx_strand_id
1 'polypeptide(L)'
;MKYGIAIAALLSTAQGLSFFGNDAVTANEDLKVPGDSPLELCDKDHSDDLVDITRVDLLPNPPEAYVSPLGILDRVRSYVDIDTNLSLLESSGADLVIKATGTVFETIEEGAYVNLSVKYGLIRLISTTADLCEQIQNVDLKCPIEKGILSITKSVELPKEIPPGKYTVLADVYDKDDKPITCLTAQVVFGRKDKSAKSTPLEIEL
;
A
#
# COMPACT_ATOMS: atom_id res chain seq x y z
N MET A 1 -14.25 -57.62 -55.73
CA MET A 1 -12.79 -57.83 -55.64
C MET A 1 -12.37 -57.55 -54.21
N LYS A 2 -11.78 -58.57 -53.58
CA LYS A 2 -11.29 -58.58 -52.18
C LYS A 2 -9.81 -58.18 -52.19
N TYR A 3 -9.41 -57.22 -51.36
CA TYR A 3 -8.12 -57.14 -50.64
C TYR A 3 -8.41 -56.23 -49.43
N GLY A 4 -8.11 -56.55 -48.17
CA GLY A 4 -7.11 -57.46 -47.62
C GLY A 4 -6.20 -56.63 -46.69
N ILE A 5 -6.39 -56.80 -45.38
CA ILE A 5 -5.88 -56.08 -44.19
C ILE A 5 -4.34 -56.20 -43.99
N ALA A 6 -3.66 -55.20 -43.40
CA ALA A 6 -2.81 -55.35 -42.17
C ALA A 6 -1.95 -54.10 -41.78
N ILE A 7 -2.32 -53.48 -40.66
CA ILE A 7 -1.55 -53.12 -39.43
C ILE A 7 -0.09 -52.62 -39.56
N ALA A 8 0.18 -51.42 -39.04
CA ALA A 8 1.38 -51.13 -38.26
C ALA A 8 1.01 -50.33 -36.99
N ALA A 9 1.63 -50.73 -35.88
CA ALA A 9 1.26 -50.40 -34.51
C ALA A 9 1.95 -49.14 -33.95
N LEU A 10 1.27 -48.53 -32.98
CA LEU A 10 1.76 -47.84 -31.77
C LEU A 10 3.05 -47.02 -31.84
N LEU A 11 2.91 -45.71 -31.67
CA LEU A 11 3.74 -44.90 -30.78
C LEU A 11 2.85 -43.86 -30.10
N SER A 12 2.47 -44.14 -28.85
CA SER A 12 1.84 -43.17 -27.96
C SER A 12 2.90 -42.20 -27.44
N THR A 13 3.13 -41.07 -28.12
CA THR A 13 3.79 -39.93 -27.49
C THR A 13 2.72 -39.00 -26.93
N ALA A 14 2.30 -39.30 -25.70
CA ALA A 14 1.64 -38.31 -24.85
C ALA A 14 2.71 -37.35 -24.31
N GLN A 15 2.93 -36.26 -25.02
CA GLN A 15 3.62 -35.04 -24.56
C GLN A 15 2.91 -33.90 -25.32
N GLY A 16 1.82 -33.33 -24.81
CA GLY A 16 1.80 -32.42 -23.68
C GLY A 16 1.29 -31.09 -24.23
N LEU A 17 -0.01 -30.81 -24.08
CA LEU A 17 -0.57 -29.49 -24.38
C LEU A 17 -0.07 -28.51 -23.32
N SER A 18 1.08 -27.90 -23.56
CA SER A 18 1.58 -26.77 -22.80
C SER A 18 1.12 -25.48 -23.45
N PHE A 19 -0.17 -25.18 -23.36
CA PHE A 19 -0.63 -23.80 -23.49
C PHE A 19 -0.46 -23.14 -22.11
N PHE A 20 0.79 -22.91 -21.74
CA PHE A 20 1.10 -21.96 -20.67
C PHE A 20 0.85 -20.59 -21.27
N GLY A 21 -0.30 -20.01 -20.92
CA GLY A 21 -0.46 -18.57 -20.99
C GLY A 21 0.63 -17.96 -20.13
N ASN A 22 1.63 -17.39 -20.78
CA ASN A 22 2.48 -16.38 -20.17
C ASN A 22 1.59 -15.16 -19.93
N ASP A 23 0.89 -15.12 -18.80
CA ASP A 23 0.63 -13.83 -18.14
C ASP A 23 1.97 -13.38 -17.55
N ALA A 24 2.84 -12.91 -18.44
CA ALA A 24 3.84 -11.96 -18.04
C ALA A 24 3.06 -10.72 -17.62
N VAL A 25 2.84 -10.57 -16.32
CA VAL A 25 2.48 -9.29 -15.71
C VAL A 25 3.61 -8.34 -16.06
N THR A 26 3.45 -7.65 -17.19
CA THR A 26 4.16 -6.41 -17.47
C THR A 26 3.88 -5.51 -16.29
N ALA A 27 4.93 -4.99 -15.65
CA ALA A 27 4.76 -3.86 -14.76
C ALA A 27 4.06 -2.78 -15.59
N ASN A 28 2.76 -2.60 -15.38
CA ASN A 28 2.01 -1.54 -16.04
C ASN A 28 2.52 -0.24 -15.39
N GLU A 29 3.48 0.40 -16.04
CA GLU A 29 3.97 1.73 -15.64
C GLU A 29 2.80 2.73 -15.55
N ASP A 30 1.71 2.45 -16.25
CA ASP A 30 0.44 3.20 -16.25
C ASP A 30 -0.31 3.19 -14.91
N LEU A 31 -0.05 2.22 -14.02
CA LEU A 31 -0.69 2.16 -12.70
C LEU A 31 0.03 3.03 -11.66
N LYS A 32 1.21 3.56 -11.97
CA LYS A 32 1.98 4.30 -10.97
C LYS A 32 1.35 5.68 -10.74
N VAL A 33 0.95 5.94 -9.50
CA VAL A 33 0.50 7.29 -9.10
C VAL A 33 1.72 8.22 -9.05
N PRO A 34 1.69 9.38 -9.72
CA PRO A 34 2.82 10.31 -9.70
C PRO A 34 3.16 10.80 -8.29
N GLY A 35 4.44 11.11 -8.04
CA GLY A 35 4.92 11.62 -6.75
C GLY A 35 5.79 10.64 -5.97
N ASP A 36 6.27 11.08 -4.80
CA ASP A 36 7.19 10.33 -3.95
C ASP A 36 6.41 9.40 -3.01
N SER A 37 5.83 8.33 -3.57
CA SER A 37 5.09 7.33 -2.78
C SER A 37 5.18 5.91 -3.37
N PRO A 38 4.93 4.86 -2.57
CA PRO A 38 4.80 3.48 -3.03
C PRO A 38 3.39 3.16 -3.56
N LEU A 39 2.51 4.16 -3.69
CA LEU A 39 1.13 3.94 -4.14
C LEU A 39 1.08 3.69 -5.65
N GLU A 40 0.17 2.82 -6.01
CA GLU A 40 -0.20 2.42 -7.36
C GLU A 40 -1.73 2.31 -7.41
N LEU A 41 -2.31 2.55 -8.58
CA LEU A 41 -3.68 2.19 -8.88
C LEU A 41 -3.80 0.65 -8.94
N CYS A 42 -4.99 0.15 -8.61
CA CYS A 42 -5.26 -1.28 -8.72
C CYS A 42 -5.22 -1.74 -10.19
N ASP A 43 -4.91 -3.01 -10.44
CA ASP A 43 -4.92 -3.57 -11.80
C ASP A 43 -6.36 -3.86 -12.27
N LYS A 44 -7.12 -2.79 -12.51
CA LYS A 44 -8.48 -2.80 -13.05
C LYS A 44 -8.73 -1.57 -13.92
N ASP A 45 -9.90 -1.52 -14.56
CA ASP A 45 -10.32 -0.34 -15.30
C ASP A 45 -10.66 0.81 -14.35
N HIS A 46 -10.22 2.01 -14.71
CA HIS A 46 -10.34 3.25 -13.94
C HIS A 46 -11.05 4.35 -14.74
N SER A 47 -11.60 4.06 -15.92
CA SER A 47 -12.28 5.07 -16.76
C SER A 47 -13.50 5.71 -16.08
N ASP A 48 -14.12 4.97 -15.16
CA ASP A 48 -15.36 5.35 -14.47
C ASP A 48 -15.13 5.80 -13.03
N ASP A 49 -13.86 5.91 -12.61
CA ASP A 49 -13.50 6.38 -11.27
C ASP A 49 -13.95 7.83 -11.06
N LEU A 50 -14.59 8.09 -9.92
CA LEU A 50 -15.03 9.44 -9.55
C LEU A 50 -13.89 10.38 -9.15
N VAL A 51 -12.71 9.83 -8.85
CA VAL A 51 -11.54 10.59 -8.40
C VAL A 51 -10.30 10.19 -9.19
N ASP A 52 -9.69 11.19 -9.82
CA ASP A 52 -8.37 11.06 -10.44
C ASP A 52 -7.29 11.59 -9.48
N ILE A 53 -6.34 10.73 -9.11
CA ILE A 53 -5.26 11.07 -8.19
C ILE A 53 -4.04 11.50 -9.01
N THR A 54 -3.77 12.79 -8.98
CA THR A 54 -2.73 13.41 -9.81
C THR A 54 -1.34 13.34 -9.20
N ARG A 55 -1.24 13.36 -7.87
CA ARG A 55 0.04 13.24 -7.17
C ARG A 55 -0.14 12.77 -5.73
N VAL A 56 0.75 11.90 -5.26
CA VAL A 56 0.88 11.59 -3.83
C VAL A 56 2.36 11.56 -3.41
N ASP A 57 2.69 12.33 -2.39
CA ASP A 57 3.99 12.34 -1.72
C ASP A 57 3.83 11.85 -0.27
N LEU A 58 4.72 10.96 0.15
CA LEU A 58 4.85 10.50 1.52
C LEU A 58 6.17 11.01 2.13
N LEU A 59 6.12 11.50 3.37
CA LEU A 59 7.32 11.94 4.08
C LEU A 59 7.33 11.32 5.49
N PRO A 60 8.36 10.53 5.86
CA PRO A 60 9.45 10.06 4.99
C PRO A 60 8.98 9.01 3.96
N ASN A 61 9.67 8.91 2.83
CA ASN A 61 9.49 7.86 1.82
C ASN A 61 10.82 7.12 1.59
N PRO A 62 10.92 5.80 1.81
CA PRO A 62 9.85 4.90 2.26
C PRO A 62 9.39 5.24 3.68
N PRO A 63 8.11 4.96 4.03
CA PRO A 63 7.61 5.15 5.37
C PRO A 63 8.48 4.40 6.39
N GLU A 64 8.94 5.11 7.41
CA GLU A 64 9.79 4.54 8.45
C GLU A 64 8.97 4.19 9.69
N ALA A 65 9.14 2.97 10.20
CA ALA A 65 8.70 2.65 11.54
C ALA A 65 9.54 3.43 12.56
N TYR A 66 8.92 3.87 13.65
CA TYR A 66 9.64 4.52 14.74
C TYR A 66 10.72 3.60 15.32
N VAL A 67 11.93 4.12 15.41
CA VAL A 67 13.02 3.44 16.12
C VAL A 67 13.24 4.18 17.42
N SER A 68 12.92 3.53 18.55
CA SER A 68 13.14 4.16 19.85
C SER A 68 14.63 4.50 20.03
N PRO A 69 14.99 5.77 20.30
CA PRO A 69 16.38 6.15 20.58
C PRO A 69 16.98 5.40 21.78
N LEU A 70 16.11 4.88 22.65
CA LEU A 70 16.44 4.19 23.90
C LEU A 70 16.80 2.70 23.75
N GLY A 71 16.82 2.13 22.54
CA GLY A 71 17.36 0.77 22.34
C GLY A 71 18.84 0.61 22.77
N ILE A 72 19.54 1.71 23.06
CA ILE A 72 20.91 1.73 23.62
C ILE A 72 20.91 1.85 25.15
N LEU A 73 19.87 2.42 25.78
CA LEU A 73 19.80 2.66 27.23
C LEU A 73 18.96 1.63 28.00
N ASP A 74 18.27 0.70 27.33
CA ASP A 74 17.58 -0.42 28.00
C ASP A 74 18.55 -1.41 28.70
N ARG A 75 19.86 -1.33 28.44
CA ARG A 75 20.87 -2.00 29.27
C ARG A 75 21.24 -1.26 30.56
N VAL A 76 20.71 -0.06 30.77
CA VAL A 76 21.00 0.81 31.94
C VAL A 76 19.77 0.99 32.83
N ARG A 77 18.63 0.37 32.50
CA ARG A 77 17.39 0.49 33.31
C ARG A 77 17.27 -0.60 34.37
N SER A 78 18.33 -0.80 35.15
CA SER A 78 18.25 -1.57 36.40
C SER A 78 18.27 -0.69 37.64
N TYR A 79 18.08 0.64 37.53
CA TYR A 79 18.36 1.53 38.67
C TYR A 79 17.54 2.83 38.77
N VAL A 80 16.32 2.93 38.24
CA VAL A 80 15.46 4.10 38.55
C VAL A 80 13.98 3.71 38.58
N ASP A 81 13.39 3.76 39.78
CA ASP A 81 11.94 3.82 40.00
C ASP A 81 11.43 5.16 39.46
N ILE A 82 10.44 5.13 38.55
CA ILE A 82 9.79 6.36 38.08
C ILE A 82 8.28 6.18 38.09
N ASP A 83 7.75 6.06 39.30
CA ASP A 83 6.34 6.31 39.58
C ASP A 83 6.20 7.80 39.82
N THR A 84 5.96 8.60 38.76
CA THR A 84 5.29 9.91 38.84
C THR A 84 5.13 10.51 37.44
N ASN A 85 3.91 10.41 36.92
CA ASN A 85 3.37 11.23 35.83
C ASN A 85 4.04 11.11 34.44
N LEU A 86 4.29 9.87 33.99
CA LEU A 86 4.80 9.58 32.63
C LEU A 86 3.70 9.54 31.54
N SER A 87 2.49 10.03 31.84
CA SER A 87 1.37 10.13 30.91
C SER A 87 1.50 11.25 29.85
N LEU A 88 2.70 11.83 29.69
CA LEU A 88 3.05 12.78 28.62
C LEU A 88 4.09 12.24 27.63
N LEU A 89 4.41 10.94 27.70
CA LEU A 89 5.16 10.22 26.68
C LEU A 89 4.20 9.26 25.98
N GLU A 90 3.06 9.78 25.52
CA GLU A 90 2.25 9.05 24.57
C GLU A 90 3.12 8.69 23.38
N SER A 91 3.11 7.40 23.13
CA SER A 91 4.01 6.71 22.28
C SER A 91 3.62 6.86 20.82
N SER A 92 3.60 8.08 20.30
CA SER A 92 3.54 8.30 18.86
C SER A 92 4.84 7.77 18.25
N GLY A 93 4.72 7.07 17.13
CA GLY A 93 5.87 6.64 16.37
C GLY A 93 6.46 7.79 15.55
N ALA A 94 6.87 7.51 14.31
CA ALA A 94 7.27 8.54 13.38
C ALA A 94 6.01 9.11 12.72
N ASP A 95 5.95 10.43 12.57
CA ASP A 95 4.92 11.09 11.78
C ASP A 95 5.11 10.75 10.31
N LEU A 96 4.06 10.21 9.70
CA LEU A 96 3.97 10.06 8.25
C LEU A 96 3.12 11.20 7.70
N VAL A 97 3.74 12.13 6.99
CA VAL A 97 3.05 13.21 6.30
C VAL A 97 2.68 12.74 4.90
N ILE A 98 1.38 12.75 4.62
CA ILE A 98 0.77 12.39 3.34
C ILE A 98 0.33 13.67 2.67
N LYS A 99 0.84 13.96 1.48
CA LYS A 99 0.36 15.04 0.62
C LYS A 99 -0.24 14.44 -0.63
N ALA A 100 -1.52 14.70 -0.88
CA ALA A 100 -2.20 14.18 -2.05
C ALA A 100 -2.95 15.27 -2.79
N THR A 101 -2.85 15.26 -4.11
CA THR A 101 -3.64 16.11 -5.00
C THR A 101 -4.43 15.26 -5.97
N GLY A 102 -5.64 15.69 -6.30
CA GLY A 102 -6.52 14.97 -7.21
C GLY A 102 -7.71 15.80 -7.64
N THR A 103 -8.47 15.28 -8.60
CA THR A 103 -9.70 15.89 -9.10
C THR A 103 -10.87 14.98 -8.75
N VAL A 104 -11.88 15.54 -8.10
CA VAL A 104 -13.16 14.91 -7.83
C VAL A 104 -14.12 15.31 -8.96
N PHE A 105 -14.61 14.34 -9.73
CA PHE A 105 -15.49 14.60 -10.87
C PHE A 105 -16.96 14.74 -10.46
N GLU A 106 -17.39 14.01 -9.43
CA GLU A 106 -18.76 14.01 -8.90
C GLU A 106 -18.73 14.15 -7.38
N THR A 107 -19.73 14.83 -6.82
CA THR A 107 -19.80 15.06 -5.37
C THR A 107 -19.93 13.73 -4.62
N ILE A 108 -19.04 13.49 -3.65
CA ILE A 108 -19.07 12.29 -2.82
C ILE A 108 -19.91 12.57 -1.58
N GLU A 109 -21.03 11.86 -1.45
CA GLU A 109 -21.98 12.02 -0.36
C GLU A 109 -21.72 11.07 0.82
N GLU A 110 -22.47 11.27 1.90
CA GLU A 110 -22.49 10.37 3.06
C GLU A 110 -22.89 8.95 2.63
N GLY A 111 -22.27 7.93 3.24
CA GLY A 111 -22.47 6.52 2.89
C GLY A 111 -21.47 5.96 1.88
N ALA A 112 -20.55 6.78 1.38
CA ALA A 112 -19.36 6.29 0.70
C ALA A 112 -18.49 5.45 1.65
N TYR A 113 -17.80 4.44 1.13
CA TYR A 113 -17.09 3.45 1.95
C TYR A 113 -15.79 2.96 1.31
N VAL A 114 -14.90 2.43 2.15
CA VAL A 114 -13.60 1.87 1.78
C VAL A 114 -13.53 0.40 2.18
N ASN A 115 -13.28 -0.48 1.22
CA ASN A 115 -12.90 -1.86 1.46
C ASN A 115 -11.39 -1.97 1.68
N LEU A 116 -10.97 -2.08 2.93
CA LEU A 116 -9.58 -2.13 3.33
C LEU A 116 -9.09 -3.57 3.52
N SER A 117 -7.96 -3.89 2.89
CA SER A 117 -7.26 -5.16 3.06
C SER A 117 -5.78 -4.95 3.31
N VAL A 118 -5.28 -5.41 4.45
CA VAL A 118 -3.83 -5.38 4.77
C VAL A 118 -3.31 -6.81 4.88
N LYS A 119 -2.26 -7.12 4.13
CA LYS A 119 -1.54 -8.39 4.17
C LYS A 119 -0.14 -8.20 4.73
N TYR A 120 0.34 -9.18 5.49
CA TYR A 120 1.71 -9.32 5.93
C TYR A 120 2.28 -10.63 5.35
N GLY A 121 3.14 -10.50 4.35
CA GLY A 121 3.56 -11.62 3.52
C GLY A 121 2.36 -12.31 2.85
N LEU A 122 2.04 -13.53 3.28
CA LEU A 122 0.91 -14.33 2.78
C LEU A 122 -0.33 -14.27 3.68
N ILE A 123 -0.23 -13.68 4.87
CA ILE A 123 -1.31 -13.66 5.87
C ILE A 123 -2.11 -12.36 5.72
N ARG A 124 -3.43 -12.44 5.78
CA ARG A 124 -4.30 -11.25 5.81
C ARG A 124 -4.49 -10.80 7.25
N LEU A 125 -3.99 -9.61 7.58
CA LEU A 125 -4.11 -9.02 8.91
C LEU A 125 -5.44 -8.27 9.08
N ILE A 126 -5.85 -7.52 8.06
CA ILE A 126 -7.05 -6.68 8.09
C ILE A 126 -7.89 -6.93 6.84
N SER A 127 -9.21 -6.96 7.03
CA SER A 127 -10.22 -7.19 6.02
C SER A 127 -11.53 -6.56 6.47
N THR A 128 -11.71 -5.28 6.25
CA THR A 128 -12.85 -4.54 6.80
C THR A 128 -13.37 -3.51 5.82
N THR A 129 -14.66 -3.24 5.90
CA THR A 129 -15.29 -2.10 5.24
C THR A 129 -15.43 -0.98 6.27
N ALA A 130 -15.01 0.23 5.93
CA ALA A 130 -15.08 1.41 6.78
C ALA A 130 -15.79 2.55 6.05
N ASP A 131 -16.50 3.40 6.78
CA ASP A 131 -17.15 4.58 6.22
C ASP A 131 -16.09 5.62 5.79
N LEU A 132 -16.15 6.07 4.54
CA LEU A 132 -15.18 7.02 3.99
C LEU A 132 -15.30 8.38 4.68
N CYS A 133 -16.51 8.87 4.91
CA CYS A 133 -16.79 10.15 5.52
C CYS A 133 -16.28 10.21 6.97
N GLU A 134 -16.43 9.12 7.73
CA GLU A 134 -15.85 9.01 9.08
C GLU A 134 -14.31 9.02 9.05
N GLN A 135 -13.69 8.31 8.09
CA GLN A 135 -12.23 8.29 7.98
C GLN A 135 -11.66 9.66 7.61
N ILE A 136 -12.33 10.41 6.73
CA ILE A 136 -11.81 11.69 6.24
C ILE A 136 -12.08 12.89 7.15
N GLN A 137 -12.98 12.76 8.15
CA GLN A 137 -13.13 13.79 9.18
C GLN A 137 -11.81 14.06 9.91
N ASN A 138 -10.97 13.04 10.01
CA ASN A 138 -9.62 13.19 10.56
C ASN A 138 -8.67 13.93 9.60
N VAL A 139 -9.03 14.16 8.33
CA VAL A 139 -8.18 14.81 7.30
C VAL A 139 -8.63 16.22 6.89
N ASP A 140 -9.37 16.90 7.77
CA ASP A 140 -9.89 18.27 7.57
C ASP A 140 -10.84 18.41 6.36
N LEU A 141 -11.34 17.29 5.84
CA LEU A 141 -12.41 17.25 4.85
C LEU A 141 -13.74 16.94 5.55
N LYS A 142 -14.83 17.49 5.00
CA LYS A 142 -16.19 17.23 5.45
C LYS A 142 -17.00 16.71 4.27
N CYS A 143 -17.83 15.69 4.53
CA CYS A 143 -18.86 15.30 3.59
C CYS A 143 -20.01 16.33 3.60
N PRO A 144 -20.64 16.62 2.45
CA PRO A 144 -20.31 16.09 1.12
C PRO A 144 -19.00 16.69 0.55
N ILE A 145 -18.19 15.85 -0.11
CA ILE A 145 -16.96 16.30 -0.79
C ILE A 145 -17.34 16.84 -2.15
N GLU A 146 -17.27 18.15 -2.31
CA GLU A 146 -17.63 18.80 -3.57
C GLU A 146 -16.67 18.45 -4.71
N LYS A 147 -17.21 18.42 -5.93
CA LYS A 147 -16.41 18.27 -7.15
C LYS A 147 -15.37 19.40 -7.28
N GLY A 148 -14.22 19.07 -7.84
CA GLY A 148 -13.14 20.01 -8.09
C GLY A 148 -11.77 19.46 -7.73
N ILE A 149 -10.76 20.33 -7.83
CA ILE A 149 -9.38 20.00 -7.49
C ILE A 149 -9.20 20.10 -5.98
N LEU A 150 -8.74 19.00 -5.37
CA LEU A 150 -8.44 18.93 -3.94
C LEU A 150 -6.95 18.73 -3.73
N SER A 151 -6.44 19.33 -2.65
CA SER A 151 -5.08 19.16 -2.17
C SER A 151 -5.12 18.97 -0.66
N ILE A 152 -4.84 17.76 -0.20
CA ILE A 152 -4.83 17.41 1.22
C ILE A 152 -3.41 17.22 1.73
N THR A 153 -3.18 17.58 2.99
CA THR A 153 -1.96 17.27 3.71
C THR A 153 -2.34 16.73 5.08
N LYS A 154 -1.98 15.48 5.37
CA LYS A 154 -2.29 14.83 6.64
C LYS A 154 -1.06 14.24 7.29
N SER A 155 -0.87 14.51 8.57
CA SER A 155 0.06 13.76 9.42
C SER A 155 -0.65 12.58 10.07
N VAL A 156 -0.12 11.38 9.88
CA VAL A 156 -0.59 10.14 10.52
C VAL A 156 0.52 9.63 11.42
N GLU A 157 0.21 9.36 12.68
CA GLU A 157 1.16 8.75 13.61
C GLU A 157 1.26 7.25 13.34
N LEU A 158 2.43 6.79 12.93
CA LEU A 158 2.67 5.35 12.82
C LEU A 158 2.85 4.74 14.22
N PRO A 159 2.36 3.53 14.50
CA PRO A 159 2.59 2.88 15.80
C PRO A 159 4.07 2.55 16.01
N LYS A 160 4.50 2.46 17.26
CA LYS A 160 5.92 2.18 17.62
C LYS A 160 6.40 0.79 17.22
N GLU A 161 5.51 -0.19 17.17
CA GLU A 161 5.86 -1.59 16.94
C GLU A 161 5.27 -2.06 15.61
N ILE A 162 6.02 -1.85 14.53
CA ILE A 162 5.72 -2.43 13.22
C ILE A 162 6.67 -3.62 13.02
N PRO A 163 6.16 -4.87 13.02
CA PRO A 163 6.98 -6.04 12.75
C PRO A 163 7.74 -5.93 11.41
N PRO A 164 8.99 -6.42 11.34
CA PRO A 164 9.73 -6.38 10.09
C PRO A 164 9.13 -7.35 9.07
N GLY A 165 8.89 -6.88 7.85
CA GLY A 165 8.44 -7.70 6.73
C GLY A 165 7.71 -6.89 5.66
N LYS A 166 7.12 -7.60 4.69
CA LYS A 166 6.38 -7.00 3.58
C LYS A 166 4.91 -6.82 3.93
N TYR A 167 4.44 -5.59 3.86
CA TYR A 167 3.05 -5.23 3.98
C TYR A 167 2.49 -4.88 2.60
N THR A 168 1.28 -5.35 2.32
CA THR A 168 0.53 -4.99 1.12
C THR A 168 -0.83 -4.46 1.54
N VAL A 169 -1.08 -3.20 1.22
CA VAL A 169 -2.35 -2.51 1.51
C VAL A 169 -3.12 -2.40 0.22
N LEU A 170 -4.41 -2.73 0.25
CA LEU A 170 -5.37 -2.48 -0.81
C LEU A 170 -6.54 -1.71 -0.20
N ALA A 171 -6.88 -0.59 -0.82
CA ALA A 171 -8.03 0.24 -0.48
C ALA A 171 -8.87 0.43 -1.74
N ASP A 172 -10.05 -0.17 -1.74
CA ASP A 172 -11.01 -0.07 -2.85
C ASP A 172 -12.21 0.74 -2.38
N VAL A 173 -12.45 1.90 -3.02
CA VAL A 173 -13.32 2.95 -2.50
C VAL A 173 -14.52 3.12 -3.40
N TYR A 174 -15.70 3.21 -2.80
CA TYR A 174 -16.98 3.29 -3.49
C TYR A 174 -17.83 4.41 -2.90
N ASP A 175 -18.71 4.99 -3.72
CA ASP A 175 -19.74 5.90 -3.23
C ASP A 175 -20.92 5.10 -2.62
N LYS A 176 -21.93 5.84 -2.15
CA LYS A 176 -23.14 5.25 -1.54
C LYS A 176 -23.98 4.40 -2.51
N ASP A 177 -23.76 4.54 -3.82
CA ASP A 177 -24.49 3.84 -4.89
C ASP A 177 -23.62 2.73 -5.52
N ASP A 178 -22.54 2.32 -4.86
CA ASP A 178 -21.56 1.32 -5.30
C ASP A 178 -20.78 1.69 -6.58
N LYS A 179 -20.73 2.99 -6.93
CA LYS A 179 -19.89 3.50 -8.02
C LYS A 179 -18.44 3.61 -7.56
N PRO A 180 -17.46 3.16 -8.37
CA PRO A 180 -16.05 3.25 -7.99
C PRO A 180 -15.61 4.71 -7.84
N ILE A 181 -15.05 5.04 -6.67
CA ILE A 181 -14.41 6.34 -6.44
C ILE A 181 -12.96 6.27 -6.89
N THR A 182 -12.21 5.30 -6.36
CA THR A 182 -10.82 5.02 -6.73
C THR A 182 -10.39 3.68 -6.11
N CYS A 183 -9.30 3.09 -6.61
CA CYS A 183 -8.68 1.93 -5.96
C CYS A 183 -7.17 2.07 -5.94
N LEU A 184 -6.61 1.94 -4.73
CA LEU A 184 -5.19 2.09 -4.48
C LEU A 184 -4.61 0.82 -3.87
N THR A 185 -3.37 0.52 -4.27
CA THR A 185 -2.53 -0.51 -3.68
C THR A 185 -1.17 0.06 -3.32
N ALA A 186 -0.57 -0.44 -2.26
CA ALA A 186 0.80 -0.11 -1.89
C ALA A 186 1.51 -1.32 -1.30
N GLN A 187 2.79 -1.42 -1.61
CA GLN A 187 3.70 -2.38 -0.97
C GLN A 187 4.77 -1.62 -0.19
N VAL A 188 4.87 -1.90 1.10
CA VAL A 188 5.88 -1.32 1.99
C VAL A 188 6.64 -2.44 2.66
N VAL A 189 7.97 -2.34 2.69
CA VAL A 189 8.85 -3.30 3.35
C VAL A 189 9.49 -2.62 4.55
N PHE A 190 9.18 -3.11 5.74
CA PHE A 190 9.86 -2.68 6.97
C PHE A 190 11.00 -3.65 7.26
N GLY A 191 12.24 -3.18 7.11
CA GLY A 191 13.43 -3.95 7.44
C GLY A 191 13.88 -3.71 8.89
N ARG A 192 14.60 -4.69 9.48
CA ARG A 192 15.52 -4.35 10.57
C ARG A 192 16.59 -3.45 9.96
N LYS A 193 16.83 -2.26 10.52
CA LYS A 193 17.98 -1.43 10.15
C LYS A 193 19.25 -2.20 10.53
N ASP A 194 19.71 -3.09 9.67
CA ASP A 194 21.08 -3.60 9.76
C ASP A 194 21.99 -2.41 9.53
N LYS A 195 22.88 -2.13 10.48
CA LYS A 195 23.96 -1.15 10.31
C LYS A 195 24.93 -1.63 9.23
N SER A 196 24.52 -1.56 7.96
CA SER A 196 25.37 -1.90 6.82
C SER A 196 24.89 -1.22 5.53
N ALA A 197 24.58 0.06 5.60
CA ALA A 197 24.76 0.96 4.46
C ALA A 197 25.97 1.84 4.79
N LYS A 198 27.16 1.27 4.59
CA LYS A 198 28.40 2.04 4.51
C LYS A 198 28.19 3.02 3.36
N SER A 199 28.14 4.31 3.68
CA SER A 199 28.21 5.37 2.69
C SER A 199 29.40 5.10 1.77
N THR A 200 29.14 4.73 0.53
CA THR A 200 30.15 4.72 -0.52
C THR A 200 30.67 6.16 -0.60
N PRO A 201 31.98 6.40 -0.38
CA PRO A 201 32.52 7.75 -0.47
C PRO A 201 32.30 8.28 -1.88
N LEU A 202 31.86 9.53 -1.96
CA LEU A 202 31.88 10.31 -3.19
C LEU A 202 33.34 10.38 -3.66
N GLU A 203 33.66 9.70 -4.75
CA GLU A 203 34.93 9.85 -5.45
C GLU A 203 34.89 11.23 -6.12
N ILE A 204 35.71 12.16 -5.62
CA ILE A 204 35.94 13.45 -6.24
C ILE A 204 37.02 13.22 -7.30
N GLU A 205 36.64 13.20 -8.58
CA GLU A 205 37.62 13.38 -9.65
C GLU A 205 38.11 14.84 -9.62
N LEU A 206 39.43 14.99 -9.55
CA LEU A 206 40.18 16.24 -9.75
C LEU A 206 40.75 16.25 -11.17
#